data_AF-A0A183AN42-F1
#
_entry.id   AF-A0A183AN42-F1
#
_cell.length_a   1.000
_cell.length_b   1.000
_cell.length_c   1.000
_cell.angle_alpha   90.00
_cell.angle_beta   90.00
_cell.angle_gamma   90.00
#
_symmetry.space_group_name_H-M   'P 1'
#
loop_
_entity.id
_entity.type
_entity.pdbx_description
1 polymer ?
#
loop_
_entity_poly.entity_id
_entity_poly.type
_entity_poly.pdbx_seq_one_letter_code
_entity_poly.pdbx_strand_id
1 'polypeptide(L)'
;MRLSLFLLTILTVYVGQIFANQSKHWAVLLAGSNGWGNYRHQSDVAHAYRLMRANNILPENIITMMYDDVAWDHNNPFPGNLFQDYAHTDIYAGITVDYKGADVTVDNFLKVLKGDATMKAAGKKVLQSGHNDNVFIFMAGHGGVGKFCFPNKQHTLSQWTVNQQVAKVKPLVKDSTVSTYGDASVAALALSEFQSKGNSRMNISRLTEPYSNAVDTVSEDQVHLFQLERQLNVEQSPERLALARRRLHRATQLASLATETVAEIVELVRETATPSHPRTDIYDTLDCQNTIEEQFENKCFSTDQVPELAYELPKFYRLCERGYDANVVVQTIFDRCARIGTAYYQEKKSTYVKVSMEK
;
A
#
# COMPACT_ATOMS: atom_id res chain seq x y z
N MET A 1 -46.74 26.58 -31.85
CA MET A 1 -45.32 26.78 -31.46
C MET A 1 -45.12 26.89 -29.94
N ARG A 2 -45.83 27.76 -29.21
CA ARG A 2 -45.64 27.95 -27.75
C ARG A 2 -45.92 26.73 -26.87
N LEU A 3 -46.95 25.95 -27.18
CA LEU A 3 -47.28 24.73 -26.43
C LEU A 3 -46.23 23.61 -26.62
N SER A 4 -45.62 23.54 -27.79
CA SER A 4 -44.57 22.57 -28.13
C SER A 4 -43.25 22.91 -27.45
N LEU A 5 -42.86 24.19 -27.35
CA LEU A 5 -41.70 24.60 -26.55
C LEU A 5 -41.91 24.31 -25.05
N PHE A 6 -43.12 24.52 -24.53
CA PHE A 6 -43.42 24.26 -23.11
C PHE A 6 -43.35 22.77 -22.76
N LEU A 7 -43.88 21.90 -23.62
CA LEU A 7 -43.77 20.44 -23.47
C LEU A 7 -42.32 19.96 -23.60
N LEU A 8 -41.53 20.55 -24.50
CA LEU A 8 -40.10 20.22 -24.63
C LEU A 8 -39.33 20.63 -23.37
N THR A 9 -39.62 21.80 -22.79
CA THR A 9 -39.00 22.23 -21.53
C THR A 9 -39.38 21.33 -20.37
N ILE A 10 -40.66 20.95 -20.23
CA ILE A 10 -41.11 20.01 -19.19
C ILE A 10 -40.41 18.66 -19.37
N LEU A 11 -40.34 18.14 -20.60
CA LEU A 11 -39.66 16.88 -20.88
C LEU A 11 -38.15 16.96 -20.52
N THR A 12 -37.46 18.04 -20.86
CA THR A 12 -36.04 18.22 -20.49
C THR A 12 -35.84 18.36 -18.98
N VAL A 13 -36.75 19.02 -18.27
CA VAL A 13 -36.70 19.13 -16.79
C VAL A 13 -36.98 17.78 -16.15
N TYR A 14 -37.98 17.04 -16.63
CA TYR A 14 -38.33 15.71 -16.13
C TYR A 14 -37.22 14.70 -16.39
N VAL A 15 -36.65 14.69 -17.61
CA VAL A 15 -35.50 13.85 -17.96
C VAL A 15 -34.27 14.24 -17.14
N GLY A 16 -34.02 15.54 -16.94
CA GLY A 16 -32.96 16.04 -16.06
C GLY A 16 -33.14 15.61 -14.60
N GLN A 17 -34.37 15.60 -14.08
CA GLN A 17 -34.69 15.10 -12.75
C GLN A 17 -34.51 13.57 -12.65
N ILE A 18 -34.89 12.81 -13.68
CA ILE A 18 -34.67 11.35 -13.71
C ILE A 18 -33.16 11.02 -13.67
N PHE A 19 -32.33 11.74 -14.44
CA PHE A 19 -30.88 11.57 -14.39
C PHE A 19 -30.25 12.03 -13.06
N ALA A 20 -30.79 13.06 -12.43
CA ALA A 20 -30.36 13.52 -11.11
C ALA A 20 -30.74 12.53 -9.98
N ASN A 21 -31.78 11.71 -10.20
CA ASN A 21 -32.29 10.74 -9.22
C ASN A 21 -31.69 9.34 -9.39
N GLN A 22 -30.80 9.14 -10.38
CA GLN A 22 -30.07 7.89 -10.55
C GLN A 22 -28.81 7.94 -9.69
N SER A 23 -28.72 7.02 -8.72
CA SER A 23 -27.51 6.79 -7.91
C SER A 23 -26.27 6.67 -8.81
N LYS A 24 -25.24 7.44 -8.50
CA LYS A 24 -23.93 7.32 -9.14
C LYS A 24 -23.05 6.42 -8.30
N HIS A 25 -22.25 5.62 -8.99
CA HIS A 25 -21.22 4.81 -8.35
C HIS A 25 -19.86 5.47 -8.62
N TRP A 26 -19.13 5.70 -7.55
CA TRP A 26 -17.81 6.35 -7.52
C TRP A 26 -16.74 5.33 -7.14
N ALA A 27 -15.53 5.51 -7.65
CA ALA A 27 -14.37 4.72 -7.27
C ALA A 27 -13.19 5.63 -6.90
N VAL A 28 -12.51 5.34 -5.79
CA VAL A 28 -11.21 5.91 -5.43
C VAL A 28 -10.20 4.77 -5.39
N LEU A 29 -9.18 4.84 -6.25
CA LEU A 29 -8.18 3.78 -6.43
C LEU A 29 -6.81 4.33 -6.05
N LEU A 30 -6.10 3.69 -5.12
CA LEU A 30 -4.84 4.19 -4.57
C LEU A 30 -3.74 3.14 -4.55
N ALA A 31 -2.61 3.45 -5.17
CA ALA A 31 -1.35 2.71 -5.01
C ALA A 31 -0.47 3.43 -3.97
N GLY A 32 -0.20 2.77 -2.85
CA GLY A 32 0.51 3.31 -1.70
C GLY A 32 2.04 3.31 -1.80
N SER A 33 2.60 2.86 -2.92
CA SER A 33 4.06 2.71 -3.10
C SER A 33 4.53 3.14 -4.49
N ASN A 34 5.85 3.25 -4.65
CA ASN A 34 6.54 3.55 -5.90
C ASN A 34 7.71 2.58 -6.16
N GLY A 35 8.38 2.76 -7.29
CA GLY A 35 9.58 2.03 -7.68
C GLY A 35 9.31 0.64 -8.26
N TRP A 36 10.24 0.18 -9.09
CA TRP A 36 10.16 -1.11 -9.79
C TRP A 36 9.95 -2.32 -8.86
N GLY A 37 10.56 -2.32 -7.67
CA GLY A 37 10.37 -3.37 -6.67
C GLY A 37 8.91 -3.51 -6.16
N ASN A 38 8.10 -2.45 -6.31
CA ASN A 38 6.69 -2.42 -5.91
C ASN A 38 5.72 -2.33 -7.10
N TYR A 39 6.16 -2.76 -8.28
CA TYR A 39 5.35 -2.83 -9.51
C TYR A 39 3.92 -3.35 -9.28
N ARG A 40 3.78 -4.39 -8.45
CA ARG A 40 2.52 -5.05 -8.11
C ARG A 40 1.40 -4.09 -7.66
N HIS A 41 1.71 -3.08 -6.83
CA HIS A 41 0.66 -2.20 -6.27
C HIS A 41 0.05 -1.28 -7.33
N GLN A 42 0.88 -0.76 -8.24
CA GLN A 42 0.39 0.07 -9.35
C GLN A 42 -0.28 -0.78 -10.43
N SER A 43 0.21 -2.00 -10.64
CA SER A 43 -0.45 -2.99 -11.51
C SER A 43 -1.85 -3.35 -11.00
N ASP A 44 -2.01 -3.62 -9.69
CA ASP A 44 -3.32 -3.91 -9.07
C ASP A 44 -4.30 -2.74 -9.23
N VAL A 45 -3.85 -1.51 -9.04
CA VAL A 45 -4.67 -0.30 -9.21
C VAL A 45 -5.04 -0.07 -10.67
N ALA A 46 -4.12 -0.31 -11.60
CA ALA A 46 -4.40 -0.22 -13.03
C ALA A 46 -5.44 -1.27 -13.46
N HIS A 47 -5.34 -2.50 -12.92
CA HIS A 47 -6.31 -3.54 -13.16
C HIS A 47 -7.69 -3.17 -12.57
N ALA A 48 -7.73 -2.64 -11.34
CA ALA A 48 -8.96 -2.14 -10.74
C ALA A 48 -9.62 -1.06 -11.60
N TYR A 49 -8.85 -0.10 -12.14
CA TYR A 49 -9.37 0.91 -13.07
C TYR A 49 -10.01 0.27 -14.30
N ARG A 50 -9.32 -0.68 -14.94
CA ARG A 50 -9.85 -1.42 -16.11
C ARG A 50 -11.17 -2.12 -15.79
N LEU A 51 -11.29 -2.75 -14.61
CA LEU A 51 -12.53 -3.38 -14.17
C LEU A 51 -13.68 -2.37 -14.01
N MET A 52 -13.43 -1.22 -13.38
CA MET A 52 -14.44 -0.16 -13.24
C MET A 52 -14.93 0.33 -14.61
N ARG A 53 -14.00 0.53 -15.56
CA ARG A 53 -14.31 0.94 -16.94
C ARG A 53 -15.08 -0.14 -17.69
N ALA A 54 -14.68 -1.40 -17.56
CA ALA A 54 -15.33 -2.54 -18.20
C ALA A 54 -16.78 -2.75 -17.71
N ASN A 55 -17.07 -2.30 -16.48
CA ASN A 55 -18.40 -2.32 -15.88
C ASN A 55 -19.15 -0.97 -16.01
N ASN A 56 -18.72 -0.12 -16.96
CA ASN A 56 -19.37 1.13 -17.35
C ASN A 56 -19.35 2.27 -16.30
N ILE A 57 -18.51 2.22 -15.28
CA ILE A 57 -18.27 3.39 -14.43
C ILE A 57 -17.51 4.43 -15.25
N LEU A 58 -18.06 5.65 -15.30
CA LEU A 58 -17.56 6.74 -16.14
C LEU A 58 -16.22 7.27 -15.60
N PRO A 59 -15.27 7.74 -16.45
CA PRO A 59 -13.96 8.18 -15.97
C PRO A 59 -14.04 9.35 -14.98
N GLU A 60 -15.05 10.21 -15.11
CA GLU A 60 -15.30 11.31 -14.19
C GLU A 60 -15.67 10.85 -12.77
N ASN A 61 -16.13 9.61 -12.61
CA ASN A 61 -16.50 9.01 -11.33
C ASN A 61 -15.39 8.11 -10.76
N ILE A 62 -14.25 7.99 -11.44
CA ILE A 62 -13.10 7.21 -10.98
C ILE A 62 -11.96 8.18 -10.69
N ILE A 63 -11.45 8.16 -9.47
CA ILE A 63 -10.29 8.95 -9.03
C ILE A 63 -9.13 7.99 -8.80
N THR A 64 -8.08 8.10 -9.61
CA THR A 64 -6.91 7.22 -9.52
C THR A 64 -5.71 7.98 -8.96
N MET A 65 -5.11 7.45 -7.90
CA MET A 65 -3.89 7.94 -7.27
C MET A 65 -2.81 6.86 -7.36
N MET A 66 -1.78 7.07 -8.17
CA MET A 66 -0.65 6.14 -8.26
C MET A 66 0.61 6.89 -8.68
N TYR A 67 1.78 6.44 -8.22
CA TYR A 67 3.01 7.21 -8.44
C TYR A 67 3.36 7.36 -9.94
N ASP A 68 2.95 6.38 -10.76
CA ASP A 68 3.04 6.34 -12.22
C ASP A 68 4.48 6.29 -12.76
N ASP A 69 5.36 5.57 -12.06
CA ASP A 69 6.79 5.43 -12.40
C ASP A 69 7.17 4.06 -12.98
N VAL A 70 6.30 3.06 -12.93
CA VAL A 70 6.66 1.67 -13.30
C VAL A 70 6.46 1.33 -14.77
N ALA A 71 5.52 1.97 -15.46
CA ALA A 71 5.25 1.67 -16.88
C ALA A 71 6.44 2.04 -17.78
N TRP A 72 7.16 3.11 -17.45
CA TRP A 72 8.32 3.62 -18.19
C TRP A 72 9.64 3.47 -17.42
N ASP A 73 9.66 2.66 -16.36
CA ASP A 73 10.89 2.38 -15.63
C ASP A 73 11.93 1.75 -16.56
N HIS A 74 13.20 2.08 -16.38
CA HIS A 74 14.30 1.55 -17.19
C HIS A 74 14.48 0.03 -17.06
N ASN A 75 13.97 -0.56 -15.98
CA ASN A 75 13.95 -2.01 -15.76
C ASN A 75 12.73 -2.67 -16.41
N ASN A 76 11.76 -1.92 -16.93
CA ASN A 76 10.61 -2.50 -17.61
C ASN A 76 11.01 -3.00 -19.01
N PRO A 77 10.99 -4.31 -19.28
CA PRO A 77 11.31 -4.84 -20.60
C PRO A 77 10.23 -4.52 -21.64
N PHE A 78 9.05 -4.04 -21.22
CA PHE A 78 7.94 -3.63 -22.08
C PHE A 78 7.55 -2.16 -21.79
N PRO A 79 8.34 -1.19 -22.27
CA PRO A 79 8.12 0.22 -21.98
C PRO A 79 6.71 0.68 -22.39
N GLY A 80 6.01 1.31 -21.46
CA GLY A 80 4.65 1.82 -21.63
C GLY A 80 3.55 0.79 -21.38
N ASN A 81 3.87 -0.44 -20.95
CA ASN A 81 2.87 -1.46 -20.63
C ASN A 81 2.95 -1.88 -19.15
N LEU A 82 1.79 -2.24 -18.59
CA LEU A 82 1.70 -2.92 -17.30
C LEU A 82 0.91 -4.23 -17.42
N PHE A 83 1.27 -5.22 -16.62
CA PHE A 83 0.66 -6.55 -16.60
C PHE A 83 0.37 -6.97 -15.15
N GLN A 84 -0.77 -7.61 -14.90
CA GLN A 84 -1.14 -8.10 -13.57
C GLN A 84 -1.08 -9.62 -13.45
N ASP A 85 -1.07 -10.34 -14.58
CA ASP A 85 -1.03 -11.79 -14.65
C ASP A 85 -0.02 -12.29 -15.70
N TYR A 86 0.11 -13.61 -15.75
CA TYR A 86 0.96 -14.32 -16.73
C TYR A 86 0.37 -14.34 -18.15
N ALA A 87 -0.86 -13.84 -18.36
CA ALA A 87 -1.42 -13.69 -19.70
C ALA A 87 -0.84 -12.46 -20.42
N HIS A 88 -0.14 -11.57 -19.69
CA HIS A 88 0.50 -10.37 -20.23
C HIS A 88 -0.46 -9.48 -21.04
N THR A 89 -1.71 -9.36 -20.59
CA THR A 89 -2.64 -8.38 -21.16
C THR A 89 -2.29 -6.99 -20.63
N ASP A 90 -2.01 -6.04 -21.53
CA ASP A 90 -1.68 -4.68 -21.12
C ASP A 90 -2.88 -3.98 -20.46
N ILE A 91 -2.70 -3.66 -19.18
CA ILE A 91 -3.70 -2.96 -18.36
C ILE A 91 -3.43 -1.46 -18.22
N TYR A 92 -2.28 -0.95 -18.69
CA TYR A 92 -1.92 0.46 -18.56
C TYR A 92 -2.62 1.36 -19.59
N ALA A 93 -2.74 0.91 -20.84
CA ALA A 93 -3.30 1.75 -21.91
C ALA A 93 -4.68 2.38 -21.56
N GLY A 94 -4.79 3.71 -21.69
CA GLY A 94 -6.05 4.42 -21.45
C GLY A 94 -6.43 4.61 -19.99
N ILE A 95 -5.53 4.32 -19.04
CA ILE A 95 -5.73 4.72 -17.64
C ILE A 95 -5.69 6.24 -17.50
N THR A 96 -6.60 6.79 -16.69
CA THR A 96 -6.53 8.18 -16.22
C THR A 96 -6.00 8.16 -14.80
N VAL A 97 -4.84 8.78 -14.58
CA VAL A 97 -4.26 8.98 -13.25
C VAL A 97 -4.40 10.45 -12.86
N ASP A 98 -5.19 10.70 -11.83
CA ASP A 98 -5.57 12.04 -11.39
C ASP A 98 -4.53 12.65 -10.44
N TYR A 99 -3.83 11.80 -9.68
CA TYR A 99 -2.75 12.17 -8.77
C TYR A 99 -1.54 11.30 -9.05
N LYS A 100 -0.44 11.91 -9.49
CA LYS A 100 0.80 11.26 -9.93
C LYS A 100 1.99 11.69 -9.08
N GLY A 101 2.97 10.80 -8.92
CA GLY A 101 4.23 11.11 -8.24
C GLY A 101 4.05 11.78 -6.87
N ALA A 102 4.56 13.00 -6.73
CA ALA A 102 4.49 13.79 -5.51
C ALA A 102 3.06 14.12 -5.05
N ASP A 103 2.07 14.08 -5.94
CA ASP A 103 0.66 14.35 -5.60
C ASP A 103 -0.02 13.16 -4.87
N VAL A 104 0.62 11.99 -4.81
CA VAL A 104 0.12 10.83 -4.07
C VAL A 104 0.44 11.00 -2.58
N THR A 105 -0.39 11.77 -1.89
CA THR A 105 -0.23 12.10 -0.46
C THR A 105 -1.50 11.81 0.33
N VAL A 106 -1.33 11.63 1.63
CA VAL A 106 -2.44 11.45 2.58
C VAL A 106 -3.37 12.66 2.58
N ASP A 107 -2.80 13.88 2.56
CA ASP A 107 -3.59 15.12 2.53
C ASP A 107 -4.47 15.20 1.29
N ASN A 108 -3.90 14.93 0.11
CA ASN A 108 -4.67 14.89 -1.13
C ASN A 108 -5.72 13.77 -1.10
N PHE A 109 -5.39 12.58 -0.58
CA PHE A 109 -6.34 11.48 -0.45
C PHE A 109 -7.52 11.85 0.45
N LEU A 110 -7.26 12.42 1.63
CA LEU A 110 -8.32 12.85 2.55
C LEU A 110 -9.16 13.99 1.97
N LYS A 111 -8.55 14.93 1.25
CA LYS A 111 -9.27 16.01 0.56
C LYS A 111 -10.10 15.48 -0.62
N VAL A 112 -9.62 14.46 -1.33
CA VAL A 112 -10.39 13.71 -2.34
C VAL A 112 -11.63 13.11 -1.70
N LEU A 113 -11.47 12.40 -0.57
CA LEU A 113 -12.59 11.76 0.12
C LEU A 113 -13.61 12.76 0.65
N LYS A 114 -13.15 13.93 1.10
CA LYS A 114 -14.00 15.01 1.62
C LYS A 114 -14.65 15.87 0.52
N GLY A 115 -14.30 15.66 -0.76
CA GLY A 115 -14.79 16.50 -1.85
C GLY A 115 -14.32 17.95 -1.73
N ASP A 116 -13.05 18.18 -1.39
CA ASP A 116 -12.50 19.50 -1.09
C ASP A 116 -12.77 20.54 -2.19
N ALA A 117 -13.43 21.64 -1.81
CA ALA A 117 -13.88 22.67 -2.74
C ALA A 117 -12.70 23.44 -3.37
N THR A 118 -11.59 23.60 -2.64
CA THR A 118 -10.42 24.32 -3.12
C THR A 118 -9.70 23.50 -4.20
N MET A 119 -9.50 22.21 -3.96
CA MET A 119 -8.94 21.29 -4.95
C MET A 119 -9.82 21.21 -6.21
N LYS A 120 -11.14 21.12 -6.02
CA LYS A 120 -12.09 21.16 -7.13
C LYS A 120 -11.99 22.46 -7.94
N ALA A 121 -11.92 23.61 -7.26
CA ALA A 121 -11.75 24.91 -7.92
C ALA A 121 -10.43 25.00 -8.69
N ALA A 122 -9.38 24.31 -8.22
CA ALA A 122 -8.10 24.17 -8.91
C ALA A 122 -8.12 23.13 -10.06
N GLY A 123 -9.28 22.56 -10.40
CA GLY A 123 -9.43 21.59 -11.48
C GLY A 123 -8.98 20.17 -11.13
N LYS A 124 -8.67 19.89 -9.86
CA LYS A 124 -8.36 18.52 -9.40
C LYS A 124 -9.64 17.72 -9.21
N LYS A 125 -9.60 16.43 -9.56
CA LYS A 125 -10.73 15.52 -9.38
C LYS A 125 -10.84 15.11 -7.91
N VAL A 126 -12.01 15.35 -7.32
CA VAL A 126 -12.36 14.96 -5.94
C VAL A 126 -13.73 14.26 -5.94
N LEU A 127 -14.07 13.55 -4.87
CA LEU A 127 -15.41 12.96 -4.76
C LEU A 127 -16.48 14.04 -4.78
N GLN A 128 -17.55 13.80 -5.54
CA GLN A 128 -18.73 14.65 -5.58
C GLN A 128 -19.99 13.80 -5.38
N SER A 129 -19.87 12.77 -4.55
CA SER A 129 -20.94 11.83 -4.23
C SER A 129 -22.05 12.50 -3.42
N GLY A 130 -23.29 12.25 -3.82
CA GLY A 130 -24.49 12.67 -3.08
C GLY A 130 -24.96 11.61 -2.06
N HIS A 131 -26.06 11.92 -1.35
CA HIS A 131 -26.63 11.05 -0.32
C HIS A 131 -27.16 9.69 -0.82
N ASN A 132 -27.35 9.53 -2.13
CA ASN A 132 -27.81 8.30 -2.77
C ASN A 132 -26.69 7.56 -3.53
N ASP A 133 -25.46 8.07 -3.51
CA ASP A 133 -24.35 7.53 -4.30
C ASP A 133 -23.57 6.46 -3.52
N ASN A 134 -23.06 5.46 -4.24
CA ASN A 134 -22.17 4.45 -3.67
C ASN A 134 -20.71 4.83 -3.96
N VAL A 135 -19.84 4.64 -2.96
CA VAL A 135 -18.39 4.90 -3.10
C VAL A 135 -17.63 3.61 -2.84
N PHE A 136 -16.83 3.18 -3.83
CA PHE A 136 -15.89 2.09 -3.70
C PHE A 136 -14.47 2.63 -3.51
N ILE A 137 -13.75 2.15 -2.51
CA ILE A 137 -12.35 2.54 -2.26
C ILE A 137 -11.50 1.27 -2.34
N PHE A 138 -10.50 1.28 -3.22
CA PHE A 138 -9.51 0.20 -3.34
C PHE A 138 -8.11 0.76 -3.14
N MET A 139 -7.37 0.13 -2.24
CA MET A 139 -6.04 0.56 -1.82
C MET A 139 -5.11 -0.65 -1.88
N ALA A 140 -3.99 -0.51 -2.59
CA ALA A 140 -2.94 -1.52 -2.68
C ALA A 140 -1.59 -0.87 -2.33
N GLY A 141 -0.87 -1.42 -1.36
CA GLY A 141 0.35 -0.84 -0.84
C GLY A 141 0.82 -1.56 0.42
N HIS A 142 1.97 -1.14 0.94
CA HIS A 142 2.51 -1.63 2.20
C HIS A 142 1.65 -1.20 3.39
N GLY A 143 1.59 -2.02 4.43
CA GLY A 143 0.84 -1.75 5.65
C GLY A 143 1.65 -1.98 6.92
N GLY A 144 1.14 -1.45 8.03
CA GLY A 144 1.64 -1.69 9.38
C GLY A 144 0.49 -1.67 10.38
N VAL A 145 0.76 -1.95 11.65
CA VAL A 145 -0.29 -1.89 12.68
C VAL A 145 -0.85 -0.45 12.75
N GLY A 146 -2.13 -0.30 12.39
CA GLY A 146 -2.82 0.99 12.31
C GLY A 146 -2.44 1.87 11.11
N LYS A 147 -1.60 1.40 10.18
CA LYS A 147 -0.99 2.23 9.13
C LYS A 147 -1.20 1.67 7.73
N PHE A 148 -1.35 2.58 6.77
CA PHE A 148 -1.20 2.31 5.35
C PHE A 148 -0.16 3.27 4.78
N CYS A 149 0.76 2.76 3.97
CA CYS A 149 1.88 3.54 3.46
C CYS A 149 1.45 4.37 2.24
N PHE A 150 1.97 5.60 2.14
CA PHE A 150 1.95 6.38 0.91
C PHE A 150 3.39 6.58 0.40
N PRO A 151 3.61 6.81 -0.90
CA PRO A 151 4.96 6.89 -1.48
C PRO A 151 5.88 7.96 -0.87
N ASN A 152 5.33 8.96 -0.18
CA ASN A 152 6.09 10.09 0.36
C ASN A 152 5.95 10.27 1.90
N LYS A 153 5.30 9.35 2.64
CA LYS A 153 5.21 9.27 4.12
C LYS A 153 4.20 8.21 4.59
N GLN A 154 4.40 7.64 5.78
CA GLN A 154 3.44 6.76 6.46
C GLN A 154 2.50 7.57 7.37
N HIS A 155 1.19 7.31 7.35
CA HIS A 155 0.26 7.86 8.34
C HIS A 155 -0.86 6.85 8.69
N THR A 156 -1.41 6.99 9.89
CA THR A 156 -2.46 6.16 10.48
C THR A 156 -3.78 6.32 9.72
N LEU A 157 -4.40 5.21 9.31
CA LEU A 157 -5.71 5.22 8.65
C LEU A 157 -6.73 4.51 9.56
N SER A 158 -7.75 5.25 9.99
CA SER A 158 -8.90 4.69 10.71
C SER A 158 -10.20 4.84 9.92
N GLN A 159 -10.81 3.67 9.62
CA GLN A 159 -12.20 3.35 9.26
C GLN A 159 -12.59 3.01 7.78
N TRP A 160 -13.43 1.95 7.64
CA TRP A 160 -14.37 1.51 6.56
C TRP A 160 -14.00 0.33 5.59
N THR A 161 -15.02 -0.39 5.04
CA THR A 161 -14.96 -1.84 4.65
C THR A 161 -15.65 -2.32 3.35
N VAL A 162 -15.34 -3.57 2.94
CA VAL A 162 -15.58 -4.22 1.61
C VAL A 162 -16.00 -5.71 1.73
N ASN A 163 -17.22 -6.03 2.14
CA ASN A 163 -17.54 -7.41 2.58
C ASN A 163 -17.90 -8.44 1.47
N GLN A 164 -18.13 -8.05 0.22
CA GLN A 164 -18.51 -9.04 -0.83
C GLN A 164 -17.38 -9.50 -1.75
N GLN A 165 -16.26 -8.77 -1.81
CA GLN A 165 -15.05 -9.26 -2.47
C GLN A 165 -14.40 -10.39 -1.66
N VAL A 166 -14.51 -10.30 -0.33
CA VAL A 166 -13.90 -11.22 0.65
C VAL A 166 -14.36 -12.66 0.47
N ALA A 167 -15.63 -12.91 0.18
CA ALA A 167 -16.15 -14.29 0.07
C ALA A 167 -15.54 -15.10 -1.11
N LYS A 168 -15.03 -14.44 -2.15
CA LYS A 168 -14.32 -15.09 -3.27
C LYS A 168 -12.80 -15.15 -3.09
N VAL A 169 -12.21 -14.15 -2.41
CA VAL A 169 -10.76 -14.06 -2.17
C VAL A 169 -10.32 -14.96 -1.01
N LYS A 170 -11.15 -15.12 0.02
CA LYS A 170 -10.83 -15.87 1.25
C LYS A 170 -10.38 -17.32 1.03
N PRO A 171 -10.96 -18.14 0.12
CA PRO A 171 -10.43 -19.48 -0.15
C PRO A 171 -9.17 -19.49 -1.04
N LEU A 172 -8.87 -18.37 -1.73
CA LEU A 172 -7.74 -18.25 -2.67
C LEU A 172 -6.47 -17.72 -2.00
N VAL A 173 -6.62 -16.93 -0.94
CA VAL A 173 -5.50 -16.40 -0.13
C VAL A 173 -5.25 -17.36 1.03
N LYS A 174 -4.20 -18.19 0.90
CA LYS A 174 -3.86 -19.23 1.89
C LYS A 174 -2.93 -18.74 2.99
N ASP A 175 -2.18 -17.68 2.72
CA ASP A 175 -1.08 -17.21 3.58
C ASP A 175 -1.46 -16.03 4.48
N SER A 176 -2.72 -15.59 4.47
CA SER A 176 -3.24 -14.56 5.38
C SER A 176 -4.73 -14.73 5.68
N THR A 177 -5.20 -14.10 6.77
CA THR A 177 -6.61 -14.12 7.15
C THR A 177 -7.31 -12.88 6.60
N VAL A 178 -8.20 -13.06 5.63
CA VAL A 178 -9.05 -11.97 5.14
C VAL A 178 -10.12 -11.63 6.19
N SER A 179 -10.10 -10.39 6.68
CA SER A 179 -10.98 -9.87 7.74
C SER A 179 -12.04 -8.88 7.24
N THR A 180 -13.12 -8.74 8.01
CA THR A 180 -14.29 -7.92 7.68
C THR A 180 -14.68 -7.04 8.88
N TYR A 181 -15.02 -5.78 8.63
CA TYR A 181 -15.44 -4.83 9.67
C TYR A 181 -16.63 -3.98 9.19
N GLY A 182 -17.14 -3.09 10.04
CA GLY A 182 -18.22 -2.16 9.68
C GLY A 182 -19.61 -2.79 9.67
N ASP A 183 -20.54 -2.14 8.96
CA ASP A 183 -21.95 -2.54 8.92
C ASP A 183 -22.16 -3.79 8.04
N ALA A 184 -22.62 -4.86 8.66
CA ALA A 184 -22.91 -6.12 7.98
C ALA A 184 -24.06 -6.01 6.96
N SER A 185 -24.93 -4.99 7.04
CA SER A 185 -25.99 -4.77 6.05
C SER A 185 -25.42 -4.32 4.70
N VAL A 186 -24.35 -3.50 4.71
CA VAL A 186 -23.62 -3.10 3.50
C VAL A 186 -22.99 -4.33 2.83
N ALA A 187 -22.59 -5.33 3.63
CA ALA A 187 -22.10 -6.61 3.14
C ALA A 187 -23.11 -7.42 2.34
N ALA A 188 -24.41 -7.16 2.48
CA ALA A 188 -25.44 -7.89 1.75
C ALA A 188 -25.74 -7.28 0.37
N LEU A 189 -25.27 -6.05 0.10
CA LEU A 189 -25.48 -5.33 -1.16
C LEU A 189 -24.63 -5.90 -2.28
N ALA A 190 -25.21 -6.15 -3.45
CA ALA A 190 -24.51 -6.74 -4.59
C ALA A 190 -23.27 -5.94 -5.02
N LEU A 191 -22.20 -6.62 -5.45
CA LEU A 191 -20.98 -5.97 -5.95
C LEU A 191 -21.23 -4.96 -7.09
N SER A 192 -22.29 -5.15 -7.88
CA SER A 192 -22.72 -4.20 -8.92
C SER A 192 -23.13 -2.83 -8.39
N GLU A 193 -23.57 -2.74 -7.13
CA GLU A 193 -23.86 -1.48 -6.43
C GLU A 193 -22.60 -0.61 -6.26
N PHE A 194 -21.41 -1.21 -6.32
CA PHE A 194 -20.14 -0.52 -6.11
C PHE A 194 -19.25 -0.49 -7.35
N GLN A 195 -19.28 -1.56 -8.15
CA GLN A 195 -18.32 -1.78 -9.23
C GLN A 195 -18.95 -1.83 -10.64
N SER A 196 -20.22 -1.46 -10.79
CA SER A 196 -20.93 -1.39 -12.09
C SER A 196 -21.73 -0.10 -12.20
N LYS A 197 -22.17 0.32 -13.38
CA LYS A 197 -23.10 1.45 -13.53
C LYS A 197 -24.56 1.00 -13.33
N GLY A 198 -25.19 1.41 -12.23
CA GLY A 198 -26.59 1.11 -11.90
C GLY A 198 -26.88 -0.39 -11.72
N ASN A 199 -28.15 -0.81 -11.85
CA ASN A 199 -28.59 -2.23 -11.75
C ASN A 199 -28.11 -3.13 -12.90
N SER A 200 -27.10 -2.70 -13.66
CA SER A 200 -26.55 -3.50 -14.76
C SER A 200 -25.89 -4.75 -14.20
N ARG A 201 -26.47 -5.92 -14.52
CA ARG A 201 -25.90 -7.23 -14.15
C ARG A 201 -24.46 -7.29 -14.66
N MET A 202 -23.51 -7.42 -13.74
CA MET A 202 -22.12 -7.67 -14.06
C MET A 202 -22.04 -8.95 -14.91
N ASN A 203 -21.31 -8.93 -16.02
CA ASN A 203 -21.16 -10.15 -16.83
C ASN A 203 -20.22 -11.12 -16.10
N ILE A 204 -20.80 -12.06 -15.35
CA ILE A 204 -20.08 -13.01 -14.48
C ILE A 204 -19.07 -13.85 -15.28
N SER A 205 -19.27 -14.04 -16.59
CA SER A 205 -18.33 -14.78 -17.45
C SER A 205 -16.92 -14.15 -17.52
N ARG A 206 -16.78 -12.84 -17.24
CA ARG A 206 -15.47 -12.16 -17.13
C ARG A 206 -14.79 -12.34 -15.77
N LEU A 207 -15.54 -12.72 -14.72
CA LEU A 207 -14.99 -13.05 -13.40
C LEU A 207 -14.55 -14.52 -13.32
N THR A 208 -14.81 -15.30 -14.37
CA THR A 208 -14.49 -16.73 -14.48
C THR A 208 -13.35 -17.02 -15.45
N GLU A 209 -12.61 -16.00 -15.89
CA GLU A 209 -11.28 -16.25 -16.45
C GLU A 209 -10.51 -17.10 -15.44
N PRO A 210 -9.88 -18.21 -15.85
CA PRO A 210 -9.17 -19.06 -14.92
C PRO A 210 -8.13 -18.18 -14.24
N TYR A 211 -8.32 -17.93 -12.94
CA TYR A 211 -7.30 -17.31 -12.10
C TYR A 211 -6.01 -18.03 -12.46
N SER A 212 -5.05 -17.31 -13.05
CA SER A 212 -3.74 -17.91 -13.27
C SER A 212 -3.29 -18.34 -11.88
N ASN A 213 -3.11 -19.65 -11.66
CA ASN A 213 -2.62 -20.13 -10.38
C ASN A 213 -1.39 -19.30 -10.06
N ALA A 214 -1.36 -18.63 -8.90
CA ALA A 214 -0.19 -17.90 -8.48
C ALA A 214 0.99 -18.88 -8.48
N VAL A 215 1.85 -18.77 -9.50
CA VAL A 215 2.97 -19.71 -9.70
C VAL A 215 4.07 -19.41 -8.69
N ASP A 216 4.19 -18.14 -8.32
CA ASP A 216 5.19 -17.61 -7.40
C ASP A 216 4.45 -16.81 -6.30
N THR A 217 4.41 -17.34 -5.07
CA THR A 217 3.85 -16.65 -3.90
C THR A 217 4.95 -16.44 -2.88
N VAL A 218 5.16 -15.19 -2.48
CA VAL A 218 6.15 -14.79 -1.46
C VAL A 218 5.55 -13.74 -0.54
N SER A 219 6.01 -13.70 0.70
CA SER A 219 5.65 -12.63 1.63
C SER A 219 6.15 -11.28 1.12
N GLU A 220 5.41 -10.20 1.42
CA GLU A 220 5.67 -8.87 0.90
C GLU A 220 7.08 -8.35 1.25
N ASP A 221 7.51 -8.56 2.49
CA ASP A 221 8.85 -8.22 2.96
C ASP A 221 9.95 -8.95 2.19
N GLN A 222 9.67 -10.16 1.70
CA GLN A 222 10.64 -11.01 1.01
C GLN A 222 10.68 -10.79 -0.50
N VAL A 223 9.76 -10.00 -1.08
CA VAL A 223 9.71 -9.78 -2.54
C VAL A 223 11.05 -9.30 -3.10
N HIS A 224 11.73 -8.41 -2.38
CA HIS A 224 13.00 -7.85 -2.82
C HIS A 224 14.14 -8.89 -2.83
N LEU A 225 14.15 -9.83 -1.88
CA LEU A 225 15.11 -10.93 -1.85
C LEU A 225 14.78 -11.97 -2.92
N PHE A 226 13.50 -12.33 -3.06
CA PHE A 226 13.02 -13.27 -4.07
C PHE A 226 13.41 -12.84 -5.50
N GLN A 227 13.32 -11.54 -5.80
CA GLN A 227 13.78 -11.01 -7.09
C GLN A 227 15.28 -11.25 -7.32
N LEU A 228 16.11 -11.03 -6.31
CA LEU A 228 17.55 -11.27 -6.38
C LEU A 228 17.86 -12.77 -6.51
N GLU A 229 17.16 -13.63 -5.76
CA GLU A 229 17.31 -15.09 -5.85
C GLU A 229 16.91 -15.60 -7.23
N ARG A 230 15.81 -15.10 -7.81
CA ARG A 230 15.41 -15.45 -9.17
C ARG A 230 16.46 -15.02 -10.19
N GLN A 231 17.03 -13.81 -10.05
CA GLN A 231 18.15 -13.37 -10.89
C GLN A 231 19.34 -14.33 -10.79
N LEU A 232 19.67 -14.83 -9.60
CA LEU A 232 20.76 -15.80 -9.43
C LEU A 232 20.53 -17.13 -10.17
N ASN A 233 19.27 -17.54 -10.32
CA ASN A 233 18.91 -18.80 -10.95
C ASN A 233 18.88 -18.72 -12.48
N VAL A 234 18.62 -17.53 -13.05
CA VAL A 234 18.44 -17.35 -14.51
C VAL A 234 19.59 -16.62 -15.19
N GLU A 235 20.42 -15.88 -14.44
CA GLU A 235 21.50 -15.06 -15.01
C GLU A 235 22.67 -15.93 -15.51
N GLN A 236 23.07 -15.70 -16.76
CA GLN A 236 24.14 -16.45 -17.43
C GLN A 236 25.46 -15.68 -17.43
N SER A 237 25.44 -14.36 -17.25
CA SER A 237 26.65 -13.54 -17.19
C SER A 237 27.35 -13.70 -15.83
N PRO A 238 28.64 -14.14 -15.80
CA PRO A 238 29.38 -14.29 -14.56
C PRO A 238 29.49 -13.00 -13.73
N GLU A 239 29.60 -11.85 -14.40
CA GLU A 239 29.71 -10.54 -13.75
C GLU A 239 28.39 -10.16 -13.05
N ARG A 240 27.26 -10.31 -13.76
CA ARG A 240 25.93 -10.01 -13.22
C ARG A 240 25.55 -10.98 -12.11
N LEU A 241 25.89 -12.26 -12.26
CA LEU A 241 25.72 -13.26 -11.21
C LEU A 241 26.49 -12.88 -9.94
N ALA A 242 27.76 -12.49 -10.08
CA ALA A 242 28.57 -12.05 -8.94
C ALA A 242 28.01 -10.79 -8.28
N LEU A 243 27.48 -9.84 -9.07
CA LEU A 243 26.81 -8.65 -8.55
C LEU A 243 25.52 -9.00 -7.79
N ALA A 244 24.66 -9.85 -8.35
CA ALA A 244 23.43 -10.32 -7.72
C ALA A 244 23.73 -11.03 -6.39
N ARG A 245 24.76 -11.89 -6.33
CA ARG A 245 25.18 -12.57 -5.09
C ARG A 245 25.58 -11.57 -4.01
N ARG A 246 26.37 -10.55 -4.36
CA ARG A 246 26.76 -9.48 -3.42
C ARG A 246 25.60 -8.61 -2.98
N ARG A 247 24.59 -8.40 -3.84
CA ARG A 247 23.37 -7.67 -3.49
C ARG A 247 22.54 -8.47 -2.49
N LEU A 248 22.28 -9.75 -2.79
CA LEU A 248 21.54 -10.64 -1.91
C LEU A 248 22.22 -10.76 -0.54
N HIS A 249 23.53 -11.06 -0.51
CA HIS A 249 24.27 -11.19 0.74
C HIS A 249 24.18 -9.94 1.63
N ARG A 250 24.33 -8.74 1.04
CA ARG A 250 24.22 -7.48 1.79
C ARG A 250 22.80 -7.22 2.28
N ALA A 251 21.79 -7.50 1.46
CA ALA A 251 20.39 -7.33 1.85
C ALA A 251 20.05 -8.26 3.03
N THR A 252 20.40 -9.54 2.94
CA THR A 252 20.17 -10.51 4.03
C THR A 252 20.92 -10.16 5.30
N GLN A 253 22.17 -9.69 5.22
CA GLN A 253 22.91 -9.24 6.41
C GLN A 253 22.26 -8.02 7.08
N LEU A 254 21.83 -7.05 6.28
CA LEU A 254 21.16 -5.86 6.80
C LEU A 254 19.80 -6.22 7.44
N ALA A 255 19.05 -7.14 6.84
CA ALA A 255 17.82 -7.69 7.40
C ALA A 255 18.05 -8.38 8.75
N SER A 256 19.05 -9.27 8.85
CA SER A 256 19.42 -9.93 10.11
C SER A 256 19.75 -8.89 11.19
N LEU A 257 20.62 -7.94 10.87
CA LEU A 257 21.04 -6.90 11.81
C LEU A 257 19.86 -6.07 12.32
N ALA A 258 18.97 -5.63 11.43
CA ALA A 258 17.83 -4.80 11.81
C ALA A 258 16.79 -5.56 12.63
N THR A 259 16.46 -6.78 12.24
CA THR A 259 15.48 -7.62 12.96
C THR A 259 16.00 -8.07 14.33
N GLU A 260 17.28 -8.44 14.43
CA GLU A 260 17.96 -8.75 15.71
C GLU A 260 18.01 -7.52 16.63
N THR A 261 18.25 -6.32 16.07
CA THR A 261 18.23 -5.07 16.86
C THR A 261 16.87 -4.84 17.51
N VAL A 262 15.76 -5.03 16.78
CA VAL A 262 14.41 -4.91 17.36
C VAL A 262 14.19 -5.95 18.46
N ALA A 263 14.62 -7.20 18.24
CA ALA A 263 14.51 -8.26 19.24
C ALA A 263 15.30 -7.92 20.52
N GLU A 264 16.55 -7.45 20.40
CA GLU A 264 17.38 -7.03 21.54
C GLU A 264 16.73 -5.90 22.33
N ILE A 265 16.21 -4.87 21.65
CA ILE A 265 15.52 -3.75 22.31
C ILE A 265 14.31 -4.25 23.11
N VAL A 266 13.50 -5.11 22.51
CA VAL A 266 12.28 -5.64 23.16
C VAL A 266 12.62 -6.45 24.41
N GLU A 267 13.65 -7.30 24.34
CA GLU A 267 14.09 -8.10 25.49
C GLU A 267 14.68 -7.20 26.59
N LEU A 268 15.55 -6.24 26.24
CA LEU A 268 16.11 -5.31 27.23
C LEU A 268 15.03 -4.48 27.94
N VAL A 269 14.01 -4.00 27.23
CA VAL A 269 12.89 -3.27 27.85
C VAL A 269 12.15 -4.17 28.84
N ARG A 270 11.92 -5.44 28.50
CA ARG A 270 11.24 -6.41 29.38
C ARG A 270 12.04 -6.74 30.63
N GLU A 271 13.37 -6.76 30.52
CA GLU A 271 14.26 -7.02 31.64
C GLU A 271 14.46 -5.80 32.56
N THR A 272 14.48 -4.59 31.99
CA THR A 272 14.89 -3.39 32.73
C THR A 272 13.74 -2.50 33.18
N ALA A 273 12.54 -2.70 32.66
CA ALA A 273 11.38 -1.87 32.95
C ALA A 273 10.15 -2.68 33.34
N THR A 274 9.32 -2.09 34.20
CA THR A 274 8.05 -2.68 34.63
C THR A 274 6.90 -1.99 33.88
N PRO A 275 6.00 -2.74 33.22
CA PRO A 275 4.82 -2.14 32.62
C PRO A 275 3.89 -1.57 33.69
N SER A 276 3.17 -0.52 33.32
CA SER A 276 2.02 -0.04 34.08
C SER A 276 0.79 -0.91 33.81
N HIS A 277 -0.41 -0.34 33.84
CA HIS A 277 -1.62 -1.06 33.45
C HIS A 277 -1.71 -1.16 31.92
N PRO A 278 -2.24 -2.26 31.38
CA PRO A 278 -2.50 -2.37 29.94
C PRO A 278 -3.31 -1.19 29.43
N ARG A 279 -2.94 -0.67 28.26
CA ARG A 279 -3.68 0.43 27.63
C ARG A 279 -5.01 -0.10 27.10
N THR A 280 -6.11 0.58 27.44
CA THR A 280 -7.45 0.21 26.98
C THR A 280 -7.92 1.02 25.78
N ASP A 281 -7.39 2.24 25.62
CA ASP A 281 -7.64 3.05 24.44
C ASP A 281 -6.67 2.66 23.32
N ILE A 282 -7.24 2.36 22.15
CA ILE A 282 -6.47 2.05 20.95
C ILE A 282 -5.66 3.26 20.49
N TYR A 283 -6.17 4.49 20.66
CA TYR A 283 -5.45 5.70 20.25
C TYR A 283 -4.21 5.93 21.10
N ASP A 284 -4.31 5.78 22.42
CA ASP A 284 -3.15 5.85 23.32
C ASP A 284 -2.09 4.78 22.99
N THR A 285 -2.54 3.59 22.57
CA THR A 285 -1.65 2.50 22.18
C THR A 285 -0.94 2.82 20.85
N LEU A 286 -1.68 3.34 19.87
CA LEU A 286 -1.13 3.75 18.58
C LEU A 286 -0.20 4.95 18.71
N ASP A 287 -0.48 5.93 19.56
CA ASP A 287 0.39 7.08 19.80
C ASP A 287 1.71 6.66 20.47
N CYS A 288 1.64 5.74 21.44
CA CYS A 288 2.82 5.10 22.01
C CYS A 288 3.64 4.38 20.94
N GLN A 289 3.01 3.55 20.10
CA GLN A 289 3.68 2.83 19.02
C GLN A 289 4.31 3.80 18.00
N ASN A 290 3.58 4.82 17.56
CA ASN A 290 4.05 5.80 16.60
C ASN A 290 5.28 6.56 17.11
N THR A 291 5.25 6.97 18.38
CA THR A 291 6.39 7.61 19.03
C THR A 291 7.63 6.71 18.99
N ILE A 292 7.48 5.43 19.32
CA ILE A 292 8.59 4.47 19.36
C ILE A 292 9.11 4.20 17.94
N GLU A 293 8.23 3.90 16.99
CA GLU A 293 8.60 3.57 15.61
C GLU A 293 9.27 4.75 14.90
N GLU A 294 8.80 5.99 15.12
CA GLU A 294 9.44 7.18 14.57
C GLU A 294 10.88 7.33 15.09
N GLN A 295 11.11 7.10 16.39
CA GLN A 295 12.45 7.18 16.94
C GLN A 295 13.35 6.02 16.48
N PHE A 296 12.78 4.83 16.30
CA PHE A 296 13.51 3.70 15.72
C PHE A 296 13.94 3.99 14.28
N GLU A 297 13.02 4.47 13.44
CA GLU A 297 13.31 4.83 12.05
C GLU A 297 14.39 5.92 11.97
N ASN A 298 14.29 6.95 12.82
CA ASN A 298 15.24 8.06 12.85
C ASN A 298 16.64 7.67 13.33
N LYS A 299 16.79 6.61 14.13
CA LYS A 299 18.06 6.26 14.79
C LYS A 299 18.69 4.96 14.33
N CYS A 300 17.88 4.04 13.80
CA CYS A 300 18.29 2.70 13.46
C CYS A 300 18.14 2.49 11.95
N PHE A 301 16.95 2.04 11.53
CA PHE A 301 16.67 1.56 10.19
C PHE A 301 15.22 1.91 9.83
N SER A 302 14.97 2.27 8.58
CA SER A 302 13.61 2.44 8.06
C SER A 302 13.09 1.17 7.38
N THR A 303 11.78 1.04 7.27
CA THR A 303 11.12 -0.05 6.52
C THR A 303 11.40 0.04 5.01
N ASP A 304 11.71 1.23 4.49
CA ASP A 304 12.17 1.41 3.11
C ASP A 304 13.57 0.83 2.88
N GLN A 305 14.44 0.85 3.91
CA GLN A 305 15.78 0.26 3.86
C GLN A 305 15.74 -1.25 4.08
N VAL A 306 14.87 -1.70 5.00
CA VAL A 306 14.75 -3.10 5.43
C VAL A 306 13.27 -3.49 5.54
N PRO A 307 12.66 -4.01 4.46
CA PRO A 307 11.23 -4.35 4.43
C PRO A 307 10.79 -5.34 5.52
N GLU A 308 11.67 -6.23 5.97
CA GLU A 308 11.42 -7.20 7.05
C GLU A 308 10.99 -6.53 8.36
N LEU A 309 11.40 -5.28 8.60
CA LEU A 309 11.02 -4.53 9.78
C LEU A 309 9.51 -4.34 9.90
N ALA A 310 8.76 -4.34 8.80
CA ALA A 310 7.29 -4.23 8.84
C ALA A 310 6.64 -5.33 9.71
N TYR A 311 7.29 -6.49 9.83
CA TYR A 311 6.84 -7.63 10.63
C TYR A 311 7.41 -7.65 12.06
N GLU A 312 8.44 -6.84 12.30
CA GLU A 312 9.15 -6.74 13.59
C GLU A 312 8.65 -5.58 14.45
N LEU A 313 8.40 -4.42 13.84
CA LEU A 313 7.89 -3.21 14.52
C LEU A 313 6.58 -3.43 15.31
N PRO A 314 5.64 -4.33 14.92
CA PRO A 314 4.50 -4.69 15.75
C PRO A 314 4.85 -5.23 17.16
N LYS A 315 6.11 -5.63 17.41
CA LYS A 315 6.59 -5.94 18.77
C LYS A 315 6.52 -4.70 19.68
N PHE A 316 6.74 -3.49 19.16
CA PHE A 316 6.60 -2.24 19.91
C PHE A 316 5.15 -1.95 20.27
N TYR A 317 4.20 -2.20 19.36
CA TYR A 317 2.77 -2.14 19.69
C TYR A 317 2.43 -3.04 20.88
N ARG A 318 2.95 -4.28 20.92
CA ARG A 318 2.72 -5.20 22.06
C ARG A 318 3.32 -4.71 23.38
N LEU A 319 4.41 -3.94 23.35
CA LEU A 319 4.92 -3.27 24.54
C LEU A 319 3.96 -2.16 24.98
N CYS A 320 3.48 -1.34 24.04
CA CYS A 320 2.51 -0.29 24.32
C CYS A 320 1.19 -0.85 24.87
N GLU A 321 0.65 -1.91 24.27
CA GLU A 321 -0.58 -2.57 24.72
C GLU A 321 -0.46 -3.06 26.17
N ARG A 322 0.71 -3.58 26.56
CA ARG A 322 1.00 -4.03 27.94
C ARG A 322 1.24 -2.90 28.94
N GLY A 323 1.27 -1.64 28.51
CA GLY A 323 1.46 -0.50 29.42
C GLY A 323 2.90 -0.09 29.66
N TYR A 324 3.87 -0.51 28.81
CA TYR A 324 5.23 0.02 28.87
C TYR A 324 5.26 1.51 28.46
N ASP A 325 6.11 2.31 29.10
CA ASP A 325 6.29 3.73 28.79
C ASP A 325 7.10 3.90 27.50
N ALA A 326 6.60 4.71 26.56
CA ALA A 326 7.27 4.97 25.29
C ALA A 326 8.66 5.58 25.48
N ASN A 327 8.87 6.44 26.47
CA ASN A 327 10.15 7.09 26.74
C ASN A 327 11.24 6.09 27.13
N VAL A 328 10.87 5.04 27.86
CA VAL A 328 11.80 3.97 28.24
C VAL A 328 12.25 3.22 26.99
N VAL A 329 11.31 2.85 26.12
CA VAL A 329 11.64 2.16 24.86
C VAL A 329 12.49 3.04 23.94
N VAL A 330 12.15 4.32 23.82
CA VAL A 330 12.91 5.30 23.03
C VAL A 330 14.34 5.46 23.55
N GLN A 331 14.54 5.49 24.86
CA GLN A 331 15.88 5.55 25.43
C GLN A 331 16.68 4.28 25.11
N THR A 332 16.07 3.10 25.22
CA THR A 332 16.72 1.84 24.82
C THR A 332 17.09 1.83 23.33
N ILE A 333 16.22 2.34 22.46
CA ILE A 333 16.51 2.53 21.03
C ILE A 333 17.76 3.39 20.84
N PHE A 334 17.83 4.55 21.51
CA PHE A 334 18.97 5.46 21.39
C PHE A 334 20.27 4.78 21.83
N ASP A 335 20.25 4.04 22.93
CA ASP A 335 21.42 3.37 23.47
C ASP A 335 21.91 2.22 22.60
N ARG A 336 21.01 1.46 21.97
CA ARG A 336 21.35 0.32 21.10
C ARG A 336 21.77 0.79 19.71
N CYS A 337 21.00 1.68 19.09
CA CYS A 337 21.27 2.10 17.73
C CYS A 337 22.45 3.06 17.59
N ALA A 338 22.81 3.81 18.65
CA ALA A 338 24.07 4.57 18.67
C ALA A 338 25.32 3.68 18.48
N ARG A 339 25.24 2.39 18.84
CA ARG A 339 26.35 1.44 18.70
C ARG A 339 26.47 0.86 17.29
N ILE A 340 25.41 0.89 16.50
CA ILE A 340 25.40 0.38 15.12
C ILE A 340 26.25 1.26 14.20
N GLY A 341 26.15 2.59 14.35
CA GLY A 341 26.99 3.54 13.62
C GLY A 341 28.48 3.49 14.02
N THR A 342 28.80 3.10 15.25
CA THR A 342 30.19 2.98 15.73
C THR A 342 30.83 1.63 15.43
N ALA A 343 30.07 0.53 15.39
CA ALA A 343 30.54 -0.78 14.94
C ALA A 343 31.03 -0.76 13.48
N TYR A 344 30.33 -0.05 12.59
CA TYR A 344 30.72 0.11 11.18
C TYR A 344 32.07 0.87 11.00
N TYR A 345 32.44 1.71 11.97
CA TYR A 345 33.69 2.47 11.97
C TYR A 345 34.86 1.72 12.61
N GLN A 346 34.59 0.77 13.50
CA GLN A 346 35.62 -0.03 14.17
C GLN A 346 36.09 -1.21 13.30
N GLU A 347 35.19 -1.83 12.51
CA GLU A 347 35.58 -2.94 11.62
C GLU A 347 36.50 -2.50 10.46
N LYS A 348 36.38 -1.26 9.98
CA LYS A 348 37.28 -0.72 8.94
C LYS A 348 38.67 -0.33 9.42
N LYS A 349 38.94 -0.33 10.74
CA LYS A 349 40.28 -0.04 11.27
C LYS A 349 41.16 -1.28 11.49
N SER A 350 40.65 -2.50 11.29
CA SER A 350 41.38 -3.73 11.59
C SER A 350 42.00 -4.46 10.39
N THR A 351 42.23 -3.80 9.24
CA THR A 351 42.81 -4.47 8.04
C THR A 351 44.18 -3.94 7.59
N TYR A 352 44.91 -3.20 8.44
CA TYR A 352 46.32 -2.87 8.19
C TYR A 352 47.22 -3.51 9.23
N VAL A 353 47.59 -4.77 9.00
CA VAL A 353 48.76 -5.37 9.63
C VAL A 353 49.98 -4.85 8.89
N LYS A 354 50.78 -3.99 9.52
CA LYS A 354 52.13 -3.65 9.07
C LYS A 354 52.99 -4.91 9.12
N VAL A 355 53.28 -5.50 7.96
CA VAL A 355 54.38 -6.46 7.83
C VAL A 355 55.65 -5.63 7.66
N SER A 356 56.46 -5.52 8.71
CA SER A 356 57.83 -5.03 8.58
C SER A 356 58.68 -6.11 7.94
N MET A 357 59.12 -5.89 6.71
CA MET A 357 60.28 -6.62 6.18
C MET A 357 61.52 -5.91 6.70
N GLU A 358 62.22 -6.53 7.65
CA GLU A 358 63.62 -6.21 7.91
C GLU A 358 64.47 -6.68 6.73
N LYS A 359 65.49 -5.88 6.42
CA LYS A 359 66.34 -5.93 5.22
C LYS A 359 67.28 -7.13 5.18
#